data_AF-A0A2G5B7P1-F1
#
_entry.id   AF-A0A2G5B7P1-F1
#
_cell.length_a   1.000
_cell.length_b   1.000
_cell.length_c   1.000
_cell.angle_alpha   90.00
_cell.angle_beta   90.00
_cell.angle_gamma   90.00
#
_symmetry.space_group_name_H-M   'P 1'
#
loop_
_entity.id
_entity.type
_entity.pdbx_description
1 polymer ?
#
loop_
_entity_poly.entity_id
_entity_poly.type
_entity_poly.pdbx_seq_one_letter_code
_entity_poly.pdbx_strand_id
1 'polypeptide(L)'
;MAYHRRRLVQLLRLFWVFLLFYGEVGIFYWKVGQCQWPSKEVTTDNEPPVHVALIADPQIVDNYSYGQTGLLLQIVEFFTDIYLRRSYTALQQLRQPAATIFLGDMFDGGREWEDTQWIEEYHRYNSIFRNRHPDTMRVYDMAGNHDIGIGNTIVPHAIERFRHYIGPLNRVLHIGSHQIILLDTLTLEHDDPKVNNSSRALVEWLRDSQHHDLPQSRLLFTHVPMWRPEGTNCGPLRQGEFPYLRNRRGYQFRDQLFENTTQYLLDAIQPDAVFSGDDHDTCTMEHSIPSIGRNVTEYTIGAFGWASGVPIASYGLLTLHSSAANAATDTLSFKLQNCYLPYQLGIYKCYAAAFVLTLLVVALYCRMASRRMSTRHNNSDDGLISHFVQSQLPPPVSVAPSYIKRHAARLGIIRRVICVTKDVVVVALPAYIAFILLFYIV
;
A
#
# COMPACT_ATOMS: atom_id res chain seq x y z
N MET A 1 8.26 0.95 46.41
CA MET A 1 8.70 0.22 45.19
C MET A 1 7.53 -0.25 44.33
N ALA A 2 6.44 -0.77 44.90
CA ALA A 2 5.25 -1.17 44.14
C ALA A 2 4.59 -0.01 43.36
N TYR A 3 4.49 1.20 43.96
CA TYR A 3 3.94 2.39 43.29
C TYR A 3 4.73 2.80 42.04
N HIS A 4 6.05 2.94 42.14
CA HIS A 4 6.91 3.29 40.99
C HIS A 4 6.89 2.23 39.89
N ARG A 5 6.79 0.93 40.26
CA ARG A 5 6.65 -0.17 39.28
C ARG A 5 5.33 -0.04 38.53
N ARG A 6 4.22 0.19 39.25
CA ARG A 6 2.90 0.40 38.64
C ARG A 6 2.92 1.60 37.70
N ARG A 7 3.50 2.73 38.11
CA ARG A 7 3.62 3.94 37.28
C ARG A 7 4.40 3.69 35.98
N LEU A 8 5.57 3.04 36.06
CA LEU A 8 6.38 2.70 34.88
C LEU A 8 5.60 1.82 33.90
N VAL A 9 4.94 0.77 34.42
CA VAL A 9 4.13 -0.12 33.59
C VAL A 9 3.02 0.68 32.90
N GLN A 10 2.29 1.54 33.62
CA GLN A 10 1.23 2.34 32.99
C GLN A 10 1.76 3.31 31.92
N LEU A 11 2.92 3.93 32.13
CA LEU A 11 3.54 4.78 31.12
C LEU A 11 3.93 4.00 29.86
N LEU A 12 4.52 2.81 30.02
CA LEU A 12 4.85 1.94 28.89
C LEU A 12 3.59 1.50 28.14
N ARG A 13 2.51 1.20 28.87
CA ARG A 13 1.21 0.87 28.26
C ARG A 13 0.66 2.02 27.43
N LEU A 14 0.62 3.24 27.99
CA LEU A 14 0.15 4.43 27.27
C LEU A 14 1.01 4.71 26.04
N PHE A 15 2.34 4.54 26.16
CA PHE A 15 3.26 4.65 25.03
C PHE A 15 2.93 3.65 23.91
N TRP A 16 2.72 2.37 24.24
CA TRP A 16 2.37 1.34 23.26
C TRP A 16 0.99 1.57 22.63
N VAL A 17 -0.01 1.96 23.42
CA VAL A 17 -1.34 2.31 22.90
C VAL A 17 -1.24 3.47 21.91
N PHE A 18 -0.52 4.53 22.26
CA PHE A 18 -0.31 5.66 21.35
C PHE A 18 0.46 5.26 20.10
N LEU A 19 1.56 4.52 20.25
CA LEU A 19 2.41 4.10 19.13
C LEU A 19 1.66 3.20 18.15
N LEU A 20 0.90 2.22 18.66
CA LEU A 20 0.05 1.37 17.85
C LEU A 20 -1.04 2.21 17.18
N PHE A 21 -1.82 2.99 17.94
CA PHE A 21 -2.85 3.85 17.35
C PHE A 21 -2.31 4.77 16.24
N TYR A 22 -1.15 5.39 16.47
CA TYR A 22 -0.51 6.24 15.46
C TYR A 22 -0.05 5.44 14.23
N GLY A 23 0.72 4.37 14.40
CA GLY A 23 1.26 3.62 13.25
C GLY A 23 0.22 2.77 12.52
N GLU A 24 -0.83 2.36 13.21
CA GLU A 24 -1.89 1.51 12.67
C GLU A 24 -3.07 2.33 12.10
N VAL A 25 -3.31 3.56 12.59
CA VAL A 25 -4.42 4.42 12.11
C VAL A 25 -3.93 5.80 11.74
N GLY A 26 -3.33 6.51 12.69
CA GLY A 26 -2.99 7.93 12.54
C GLY A 26 -2.14 8.26 11.31
N ILE A 27 -1.14 7.43 11.00
CA ILE A 27 -0.21 7.67 9.89
C ILE A 27 -0.89 7.55 8.52
N PHE A 28 -1.91 6.68 8.37
CA PHE A 28 -2.66 6.54 7.12
C PHE A 28 -3.49 7.79 6.84
N TYR A 29 -4.24 8.27 7.84
CA TYR A 29 -5.02 9.51 7.73
C TYR A 29 -4.11 10.73 7.58
N TRP A 30 -2.95 10.75 8.24
CA TRP A 30 -1.98 11.84 8.07
C TRP A 30 -1.41 11.87 6.65
N LYS A 31 -0.93 10.73 6.11
CA LYS A 31 -0.35 10.65 4.76
C LYS A 31 -1.37 11.00 3.67
N VAL A 32 -2.56 10.41 3.73
CA VAL A 32 -3.65 10.75 2.80
C VAL A 32 -4.14 12.19 3.02
N GLY A 33 -4.12 12.69 4.25
CA GLY A 33 -4.45 14.07 4.62
C GLY A 33 -3.49 15.11 4.01
N GLN A 34 -2.22 14.76 3.84
CA GLN A 34 -1.20 15.64 3.27
C GLN A 34 -1.32 15.80 1.75
N CYS A 35 -1.81 14.77 1.05
CA CYS A 35 -2.00 14.85 -0.40
C CYS A 35 -3.38 15.46 -0.72
N GLN A 36 -3.38 16.61 -1.38
CA GLN A 36 -4.60 17.33 -1.72
C GLN A 36 -4.89 17.20 -3.22
N TRP A 37 -6.14 17.41 -3.60
CA TRP A 37 -6.52 17.48 -5.01
C TRP A 37 -5.71 18.57 -5.73
N PRO A 38 -5.16 18.30 -6.93
CA PRO A 38 -4.35 19.26 -7.67
C PRO A 38 -5.21 20.36 -8.34
N SER A 39 -5.85 21.20 -7.54
CA SER A 39 -6.35 22.53 -7.94
C SER A 39 -6.90 23.24 -6.71
N LYS A 40 -6.55 24.52 -6.53
CA LYS A 40 -7.41 25.43 -5.78
C LYS A 40 -8.51 25.88 -6.74
N GLU A 41 -9.75 25.93 -6.26
CA GLU A 41 -10.96 26.35 -6.97
C GLU A 41 -10.65 27.41 -8.04
N VAL A 42 -10.59 26.99 -9.31
CA VAL A 42 -10.62 27.96 -10.41
C VAL A 42 -12.09 28.36 -10.54
N THR A 43 -12.46 29.39 -9.79
CA THR A 43 -13.81 29.97 -9.73
C THR A 43 -14.16 30.79 -10.98
N THR A 44 -13.46 30.59 -12.11
CA THR A 44 -13.72 31.39 -13.31
C THR A 44 -15.00 30.95 -14.01
N ASP A 45 -15.43 29.70 -13.81
CA ASP A 45 -16.70 29.18 -14.31
C ASP A 45 -17.53 28.51 -13.21
N ASN A 46 -18.85 28.63 -13.32
CA ASN A 46 -19.84 28.14 -12.36
C ASN A 46 -19.93 26.60 -12.22
N GLU A 47 -18.97 25.83 -12.76
CA GLU A 47 -18.96 24.36 -12.69
C GLU A 47 -17.79 23.85 -11.82
N PRO A 48 -18.06 23.10 -10.74
CA PRO A 48 -17.02 22.56 -9.88
C PRO A 48 -16.22 21.45 -10.61
N PRO A 49 -14.91 21.34 -10.37
CA PRO A 49 -14.10 20.28 -10.96
C PRO A 49 -14.53 18.91 -10.44
N VAL A 50 -14.34 17.88 -11.27
CA VAL A 50 -14.62 16.48 -10.89
C VAL A 50 -13.34 15.80 -10.43
N HIS A 51 -13.42 15.11 -9.29
CA HIS A 51 -12.26 14.47 -8.67
C HIS A 51 -12.33 12.94 -8.81
N VAL A 52 -11.27 12.36 -9.36
CA VAL A 52 -11.14 10.91 -9.63
C VAL A 52 -9.87 10.39 -8.97
N ALA A 53 -9.99 9.31 -8.20
CA ALA A 53 -8.84 8.59 -7.65
C ALA A 53 -8.39 7.48 -8.61
N LEU A 54 -7.08 7.36 -8.82
CA LEU A 54 -6.47 6.32 -9.64
C LEU A 54 -5.68 5.35 -8.74
N ILE A 55 -5.98 4.06 -8.85
CA ILE A 55 -5.34 3.01 -8.06
C ILE A 55 -4.77 1.99 -9.04
N ALA A 56 -3.46 1.78 -9.04
CA ALA A 56 -2.81 0.73 -9.83
C ALA A 56 -2.37 -0.41 -8.92
N ASP A 57 -2.37 -1.63 -9.45
CA ASP A 57 -1.76 -2.83 -8.86
C ASP A 57 -2.06 -2.96 -7.34
N PRO A 58 -3.35 -3.00 -6.95
CA PRO A 58 -3.69 -3.32 -5.58
C PRO A 58 -3.18 -4.71 -5.18
N GLN A 59 -3.11 -5.66 -6.13
CA GLN A 59 -2.49 -6.99 -6.04
C GLN A 59 -2.60 -7.58 -4.64
N ILE A 60 -3.80 -8.04 -4.28
CA ILE A 60 -3.95 -8.73 -3.01
C ILE A 60 -3.05 -9.96 -3.01
N VAL A 61 -2.23 -10.10 -1.96
CA VAL A 61 -1.26 -11.19 -1.88
C VAL A 61 -1.98 -12.52 -1.75
N ASP A 62 -1.45 -13.55 -2.42
CA ASP A 62 -2.01 -14.88 -2.46
C ASP A 62 -0.93 -15.95 -2.65
N ASN A 63 -1.34 -17.20 -2.91
CA ASN A 63 -0.44 -18.34 -3.05
C ASN A 63 0.47 -18.29 -4.29
N TYR A 64 0.22 -17.38 -5.25
CA TYR A 64 1.03 -17.14 -6.44
C TYR A 64 2.01 -15.97 -6.28
N SER A 65 1.94 -15.18 -5.19
CA SER A 65 2.82 -14.01 -5.01
C SER A 65 4.30 -14.37 -4.74
N TYR A 66 4.59 -15.03 -3.60
CA TYR A 66 5.98 -15.20 -3.11
C TYR A 66 6.34 -16.66 -2.80
N GLY A 67 5.62 -17.62 -3.38
CA GLY A 67 5.83 -19.05 -3.13
C GLY A 67 5.60 -19.47 -1.67
N GLN A 68 4.86 -18.65 -0.91
CA GLN A 68 4.50 -18.92 0.47
C GLN A 68 3.24 -19.77 0.52
N THR A 69 3.16 -20.66 1.51
CA THR A 69 2.00 -21.54 1.69
C THR A 69 1.66 -21.67 3.18
N GLY A 70 0.43 -22.12 3.46
CA GLY A 70 -0.04 -22.42 4.81
C GLY A 70 -0.07 -21.18 5.73
N LEU A 71 0.34 -21.36 6.99
CA LEU A 71 0.23 -20.31 8.02
C LEU A 71 1.02 -19.04 7.69
N LEU A 72 2.16 -19.16 7.02
CA LEU A 72 2.97 -17.99 6.66
C LEU A 72 2.23 -17.10 5.66
N LEU A 73 1.62 -17.71 4.65
CA LEU A 73 0.80 -17.00 3.66
C LEU A 73 -0.35 -16.27 4.35
N GLN A 74 -1.12 -16.95 5.21
CA GLN A 74 -2.23 -16.34 5.96
C GLN A 74 -1.80 -15.12 6.79
N ILE A 75 -0.59 -15.16 7.38
CA ILE A 75 -0.05 -14.02 8.12
C ILE A 75 0.27 -12.86 7.18
N VAL A 76 0.87 -13.13 6.02
CA VAL A 76 1.19 -12.09 5.04
C VAL A 76 -0.08 -11.48 4.46
N GLU A 77 -1.04 -12.30 4.01
CA GLU A 77 -2.38 -11.89 3.57
C GLU A 77 -3.05 -10.98 4.60
N PHE A 78 -3.06 -11.39 5.87
CA PHE A 78 -3.65 -10.59 6.94
C PHE A 78 -3.01 -9.20 7.02
N PHE A 79 -1.69 -9.09 7.00
CA PHE A 79 -1.01 -7.79 7.13
C PHE A 79 -1.10 -6.93 5.87
N THR A 80 -1.15 -7.53 4.68
CA THR A 80 -1.32 -6.80 3.42
C THR A 80 -2.75 -6.30 3.25
N ASP A 81 -3.75 -7.15 3.51
CA ASP A 81 -5.18 -6.78 3.46
C ASP A 81 -5.50 -5.62 4.41
N ILE A 82 -4.91 -5.67 5.61
CA ILE A 82 -5.00 -4.61 6.61
C ILE A 82 -4.52 -3.27 6.07
N TYR A 83 -3.34 -3.28 5.44
CA TYR A 83 -2.74 -2.09 4.87
C TYR A 83 -3.64 -1.51 3.78
N LEU A 84 -4.06 -2.35 2.84
CA LEU A 84 -4.92 -1.96 1.72
C LEU A 84 -6.24 -1.38 2.22
N ARG A 85 -6.90 -2.05 3.16
CA ARG A 85 -8.18 -1.61 3.74
C ARG A 85 -8.04 -0.24 4.41
N ARG A 86 -6.98 0.00 5.17
CA ARG A 86 -6.75 1.30 5.83
C ARG A 86 -6.44 2.41 4.85
N SER A 87 -5.56 2.15 3.89
CA SER A 87 -5.20 3.09 2.83
C SER A 87 -6.43 3.51 2.04
N TYR A 88 -7.24 2.54 1.60
CA TYR A 88 -8.45 2.82 0.83
C TYR A 88 -9.56 3.48 1.65
N THR A 89 -9.70 3.11 2.94
CA THR A 89 -10.64 3.78 3.85
C THR A 89 -10.27 5.25 4.06
N ALA A 90 -8.99 5.53 4.34
CA ALA A 90 -8.50 6.89 4.54
C ALA A 90 -8.66 7.73 3.26
N LEU A 91 -8.37 7.14 2.08
CA LEU A 91 -8.60 7.76 0.78
C LEU A 91 -10.06 8.16 0.60
N GLN A 92 -11.00 7.24 0.76
CA GLN A 92 -12.43 7.52 0.60
C GLN A 92 -12.91 8.60 1.57
N GLN A 93 -12.56 8.50 2.86
CA GLN A 93 -13.08 9.40 3.88
C GLN A 93 -12.53 10.83 3.77
N LEU A 94 -11.24 10.97 3.44
CA LEU A 94 -10.57 12.27 3.40
C LEU A 94 -10.62 12.94 2.02
N ARG A 95 -10.57 12.17 0.95
CA ARG A 95 -10.55 12.71 -0.42
C ARG A 95 -11.93 12.74 -1.07
N GLN A 96 -12.82 11.84 -0.69
CA GLN A 96 -14.20 11.74 -1.20
C GLN A 96 -14.27 11.86 -2.74
N PRO A 97 -13.55 11.02 -3.49
CA PRO A 97 -13.58 11.09 -4.95
C PRO A 97 -14.98 10.76 -5.49
N ALA A 98 -15.35 11.37 -6.62
CA ALA A 98 -16.58 11.05 -7.33
C ALA A 98 -16.47 9.68 -8.05
N ALA A 99 -15.26 9.30 -8.43
CA ALA A 99 -14.96 7.97 -8.96
C ALA A 99 -13.59 7.46 -8.52
N THR A 100 -13.47 6.14 -8.35
CA THR A 100 -12.19 5.44 -8.27
C THR A 100 -12.03 4.57 -9.51
N ILE A 101 -10.88 4.65 -10.17
CA ILE A 101 -10.53 3.78 -11.31
C ILE A 101 -9.35 2.91 -10.88
N PHE A 102 -9.55 1.59 -10.92
CA PHE A 102 -8.51 0.59 -10.72
C PHE A 102 -7.90 0.21 -12.07
N LEU A 103 -6.57 0.32 -12.17
CA LEU A 103 -5.82 0.14 -13.41
C LEU A 103 -5.35 -1.30 -13.63
N GLY A 104 -6.11 -2.29 -13.16
CA GLY A 104 -5.78 -3.71 -13.31
C GLY A 104 -5.01 -4.31 -12.14
N ASP A 105 -4.76 -5.62 -12.27
CA ASP A 105 -4.04 -6.46 -11.33
C ASP A 105 -4.67 -6.43 -9.93
N MET A 106 -5.92 -6.90 -9.88
CA MET A 106 -6.66 -7.06 -8.64
C MET A 106 -6.01 -8.11 -7.73
N PHE A 107 -5.45 -9.15 -8.34
CA PHE A 107 -4.89 -10.34 -7.71
C PHE A 107 -3.48 -10.62 -8.24
N ASP A 108 -2.67 -11.42 -7.52
CA ASP A 108 -1.44 -12.00 -8.09
C ASP A 108 -1.73 -13.29 -8.88
N GLY A 109 -2.70 -14.10 -8.41
CA GLY A 109 -3.08 -15.40 -8.98
C GLY A 109 -4.37 -15.40 -9.80
N GLY A 110 -4.96 -14.24 -10.11
CA GLY A 110 -6.34 -14.11 -10.63
C GLY A 110 -6.67 -14.98 -11.85
N ARG A 111 -5.74 -15.10 -12.80
CA ARG A 111 -5.87 -15.94 -14.00
C ARG A 111 -5.56 -17.43 -13.78
N GLU A 112 -4.89 -17.77 -12.68
CA GLU A 112 -4.38 -19.12 -12.39
C GLU A 112 -5.39 -19.98 -11.62
N TRP A 113 -6.40 -19.34 -11.00
CA TRP A 113 -7.40 -20.04 -10.20
C TRP A 113 -8.59 -20.58 -11.00
N GLU A 114 -9.08 -21.72 -10.51
CA GLU A 114 -10.43 -22.20 -10.79
C GLU A 114 -11.48 -21.28 -10.15
N ASP A 115 -12.70 -21.28 -10.68
CA ASP A 115 -13.75 -20.34 -10.30
C ASP A 115 -14.08 -20.33 -8.80
N THR A 116 -14.07 -21.48 -8.13
CA THR A 116 -14.37 -21.55 -6.69
C THR A 116 -13.39 -20.71 -5.87
N GLN A 117 -12.08 -20.89 -6.09
CA GLN A 117 -11.05 -20.13 -5.38
C GLN A 117 -11.09 -18.66 -5.79
N TRP A 118 -11.28 -18.38 -7.08
CA TRP A 118 -11.39 -17.01 -7.56
C TRP A 118 -12.55 -16.26 -6.91
N ILE A 119 -13.71 -16.89 -6.72
CA ILE A 119 -14.88 -16.25 -6.08
C ILE A 119 -14.59 -15.94 -4.60
N GLU A 120 -13.89 -16.82 -3.89
CA GLU A 120 -13.47 -16.56 -2.49
C GLU A 120 -12.54 -15.34 -2.41
N GLU A 121 -11.52 -15.28 -3.27
CA GLU A 121 -10.59 -14.15 -3.35
C GLU A 121 -11.28 -12.86 -3.83
N TYR A 122 -12.26 -12.96 -4.73
CA TYR A 122 -13.06 -11.82 -5.16
C TYR A 122 -13.93 -11.26 -4.03
N HIS A 123 -14.49 -12.11 -3.16
CA HIS A 123 -15.16 -11.65 -1.96
C HIS A 123 -14.20 -10.97 -0.98
N ARG A 124 -12.99 -11.52 -0.81
CA ARG A 124 -11.93 -10.90 -0.02
C ARG A 124 -11.54 -9.53 -0.58
N TYR A 125 -11.28 -9.43 -1.89
CA TYR A 125 -11.01 -8.18 -2.59
C TYR A 125 -12.10 -7.12 -2.32
N ASN A 126 -13.37 -7.48 -2.53
CA ASN A 126 -14.51 -6.59 -2.29
C ASN A 126 -14.62 -6.16 -0.82
N SER A 127 -14.21 -7.00 0.12
CA SER A 127 -14.17 -6.65 1.55
C SER A 127 -13.07 -5.64 1.89
N ILE A 128 -11.93 -5.68 1.18
CA ILE A 128 -10.80 -4.78 1.35
C ILE A 128 -11.14 -3.43 0.69
N PHE A 129 -11.58 -3.48 -0.56
CA PHE A 129 -11.92 -2.34 -1.40
C PHE A 129 -13.40 -1.99 -1.38
N ARG A 130 -14.05 -2.15 -0.23
CA ARG A 130 -15.47 -1.81 -0.06
C ARG A 130 -15.69 -0.33 -0.36
N ASN A 131 -16.59 -0.05 -1.31
CA ASN A 131 -17.14 1.29 -1.53
C ASN A 131 -18.05 1.66 -0.34
N ARG A 132 -17.61 2.66 0.44
CA ARG A 132 -18.33 3.14 1.64
C ARG A 132 -19.36 4.23 1.32
N HIS A 133 -19.34 4.76 0.09
CA HIS A 133 -20.20 5.84 -0.37
C HIS A 133 -20.81 5.50 -1.74
N PRO A 134 -21.55 4.38 -1.88
CA PRO A 134 -22.03 3.89 -3.18
C PRO A 134 -22.99 4.87 -3.89
N ASP A 135 -23.67 5.73 -3.13
CA ASP A 135 -24.60 6.74 -3.68
C ASP A 135 -23.86 7.91 -4.35
N THR A 136 -22.60 8.16 -3.98
CA THR A 136 -21.84 9.34 -4.42
C THR A 136 -20.52 9.02 -5.11
N MET A 137 -19.96 7.82 -4.92
CA MET A 137 -18.71 7.38 -5.51
C MET A 137 -18.94 6.17 -6.41
N ARG A 138 -18.48 6.26 -7.66
CA ARG A 138 -18.43 5.13 -8.59
C ARG A 138 -17.07 4.41 -8.54
N VAL A 139 -17.06 3.12 -8.85
CA VAL A 139 -15.84 2.31 -8.93
C VAL A 139 -15.81 1.64 -10.29
N TYR A 140 -14.66 1.69 -10.95
CA TYR A 140 -14.43 1.07 -12.25
C TYR A 140 -13.12 0.31 -12.21
N ASP A 141 -13.17 -0.93 -12.68
CA ASP A 141 -12.00 -1.81 -12.73
C ASP A 141 -11.67 -2.14 -14.18
N MET A 142 -10.39 -1.99 -14.51
CA MET A 142 -9.75 -2.55 -15.70
C MET A 142 -9.13 -3.91 -15.38
N ALA A 143 -8.89 -4.71 -16.41
CA ALA A 143 -8.17 -5.97 -16.26
C ALA A 143 -6.66 -5.73 -16.38
N GLY A 144 -5.87 -6.40 -15.54
CA GLY A 144 -4.43 -6.50 -15.68
C GLY A 144 -3.95 -7.87 -16.16
N ASN A 145 -2.65 -8.02 -16.43
CA ASN A 145 -2.12 -9.30 -16.90
C ASN A 145 -2.22 -10.39 -15.84
N HIS A 146 -2.27 -10.04 -14.55
CA HIS A 146 -2.51 -11.02 -13.52
C HIS A 146 -3.95 -11.52 -13.45
N ASP A 147 -4.89 -10.71 -13.96
CA ASP A 147 -6.33 -11.04 -13.97
C ASP A 147 -6.71 -11.91 -15.17
N ILE A 148 -6.17 -11.64 -16.37
CA ILE A 148 -6.60 -12.30 -17.62
C ILE A 148 -5.47 -12.83 -18.53
N GLY A 149 -4.20 -12.62 -18.17
CA GLY A 149 -3.04 -12.89 -19.02
C GLY A 149 -2.78 -11.78 -20.06
N ILE A 150 -1.82 -11.99 -20.97
CA ILE A 150 -1.36 -10.96 -21.92
C ILE A 150 -0.97 -11.54 -23.29
N GLY A 151 -1.29 -10.82 -24.37
CA GLY A 151 -0.96 -11.21 -25.74
C GLY A 151 -1.42 -12.63 -26.03
N ASN A 152 -0.60 -13.44 -26.72
CA ASN A 152 -0.93 -14.84 -27.03
C ASN A 152 -0.96 -15.79 -25.82
N THR A 153 -0.79 -15.28 -24.60
CA THR A 153 -0.87 -16.05 -23.35
C THR A 153 -2.08 -15.66 -22.48
N ILE A 154 -3.06 -14.94 -23.06
CA ILE A 154 -4.35 -14.71 -22.40
C ILE A 154 -5.03 -16.02 -22.03
N VAL A 155 -5.77 -15.99 -20.94
CA VAL A 155 -6.47 -17.15 -20.37
C VAL A 155 -7.97 -16.98 -20.66
N PRO A 156 -8.56 -17.74 -21.61
CA PRO A 156 -9.93 -17.49 -22.08
C PRO A 156 -10.99 -17.55 -20.98
N HIS A 157 -10.89 -18.53 -20.08
CA HIS A 157 -11.84 -18.67 -18.97
C HIS A 157 -11.75 -17.49 -17.99
N ALA A 158 -10.56 -16.91 -17.79
CA ALA A 158 -10.36 -15.75 -16.94
C ALA A 158 -10.99 -14.49 -17.54
N ILE A 159 -10.95 -14.33 -18.88
CA ILE A 159 -11.68 -13.27 -19.59
C ILE A 159 -13.19 -13.40 -19.38
N GLU A 160 -13.74 -14.61 -19.53
CA GLU A 160 -15.17 -14.85 -19.34
C GLU A 160 -15.60 -14.52 -17.90
N ARG A 161 -14.80 -14.96 -16.92
CA ARG A 161 -15.01 -14.68 -15.51
C ARG A 161 -14.93 -13.18 -15.19
N PHE A 162 -13.91 -12.48 -15.69
CA PHE A 162 -13.77 -11.04 -15.50
C PHE A 162 -15.00 -10.29 -16.05
N ARG A 163 -15.46 -10.65 -17.25
CA ARG A 163 -16.66 -10.05 -17.85
C ARG A 163 -17.92 -10.30 -17.03
N HIS A 164 -18.05 -11.47 -16.43
CA HIS A 164 -19.21 -11.85 -15.63
C HIS A 164 -19.27 -11.09 -14.30
N TYR A 165 -18.16 -11.02 -13.56
CA TYR A 165 -18.14 -10.48 -12.20
C TYR A 165 -17.72 -9.01 -12.10
N ILE A 166 -16.80 -8.56 -12.96
CA ILE A 166 -16.20 -7.21 -12.91
C ILE A 166 -16.80 -6.29 -13.98
N GLY A 167 -16.96 -6.82 -15.19
CA GLY A 167 -17.60 -6.14 -16.31
C GLY A 167 -16.73 -6.09 -17.57
N PRO A 168 -17.12 -5.28 -18.57
CA PRO A 168 -16.45 -5.25 -19.86
C PRO A 168 -14.98 -4.84 -19.75
N LEU A 169 -14.14 -5.49 -20.57
CA LEU A 169 -12.70 -5.22 -20.70
C LEU A 169 -12.40 -3.83 -21.30
N ASN A 170 -13.30 -3.35 -22.17
CA ASN A 170 -13.21 -2.06 -22.81
C ASN A 170 -14.39 -1.18 -22.36
N ARG A 171 -14.14 0.06 -21.92
CA ARG A 171 -15.20 1.02 -21.55
C ARG A 171 -14.83 2.44 -21.94
N VAL A 172 -15.83 3.20 -22.38
CA VAL A 172 -15.74 4.66 -22.50
C VAL A 172 -16.67 5.26 -21.45
N LEU A 173 -16.10 6.01 -20.51
CA LEU A 173 -16.83 6.68 -19.45
C LEU A 173 -16.88 8.17 -19.75
N HIS A 174 -18.03 8.80 -19.51
CA HIS A 174 -18.18 10.25 -19.59
C HIS A 174 -18.20 10.81 -18.18
N ILE A 175 -17.11 11.48 -17.77
CA ILE A 175 -16.98 12.09 -16.45
C ILE A 175 -16.68 13.58 -16.64
N GLY A 176 -17.61 14.45 -16.23
CA GLY A 176 -17.53 15.87 -16.55
C GLY A 176 -17.56 16.08 -18.07
N SER A 177 -16.61 16.86 -18.60
CA SER A 177 -16.43 17.10 -20.03
C SER A 177 -15.40 16.17 -20.69
N HIS A 178 -15.03 15.06 -20.03
CA HIS A 178 -13.98 14.14 -20.46
C HIS A 178 -14.53 12.79 -20.86
N GLN A 179 -13.92 12.22 -21.91
CA GLN A 179 -14.03 10.80 -22.25
C GLN A 179 -12.85 10.06 -21.62
N ILE A 180 -13.13 9.22 -20.63
CA ILE A 180 -12.17 8.32 -20.01
C ILE A 180 -12.27 6.97 -20.71
N ILE A 181 -11.21 6.59 -21.42
CA ILE A 181 -11.17 5.40 -22.26
C ILE A 181 -10.38 4.33 -21.51
N LEU A 182 -11.08 3.38 -20.90
CA LEU A 182 -10.49 2.19 -20.29
C LEU A 182 -10.30 1.15 -21.40
N LEU A 183 -9.07 0.99 -21.88
CA LEU A 183 -8.77 0.14 -23.03
C LEU A 183 -8.01 -1.14 -22.61
N ASP A 184 -8.55 -2.28 -22.99
CA ASP A 184 -7.88 -3.57 -22.87
C ASP A 184 -6.85 -3.73 -23.98
N THR A 185 -5.62 -3.35 -23.63
CA THR A 185 -4.43 -3.52 -24.46
C THR A 185 -3.84 -4.94 -24.38
N LEU A 186 -4.24 -5.73 -23.38
CA LEU A 186 -3.73 -7.09 -23.14
C LEU A 186 -4.21 -8.04 -24.23
N THR A 187 -5.51 -7.99 -24.56
CA THR A 187 -6.09 -8.75 -25.67
C THR A 187 -5.83 -8.10 -27.03
N LEU A 188 -5.62 -6.78 -27.09
CA LEU A 188 -5.35 -6.05 -28.33
C LEU A 188 -4.10 -6.58 -29.05
N GLU A 189 -3.08 -6.97 -28.29
CA GLU A 189 -1.82 -7.53 -28.79
C GLU A 189 -1.86 -9.04 -29.02
N HIS A 190 -3.03 -9.68 -28.93
CA HIS A 190 -3.23 -11.07 -29.33
C HIS A 190 -3.31 -11.18 -30.86
N ASP A 191 -2.74 -12.24 -31.43
CA ASP A 191 -2.68 -12.44 -32.89
C ASP A 191 -4.03 -12.85 -33.50
N ASP A 192 -4.83 -13.67 -32.79
CA ASP A 192 -6.18 -14.05 -33.22
C ASP A 192 -7.14 -12.84 -33.24
N PRO A 193 -7.70 -12.48 -34.42
CA PRO A 193 -8.69 -11.42 -34.54
C PRO A 193 -9.92 -11.62 -33.65
N LYS A 194 -10.33 -12.86 -33.35
CA LYS A 194 -11.50 -13.12 -32.51
C LYS A 194 -11.30 -12.61 -31.07
N VAL A 195 -10.06 -12.62 -30.59
CA VAL A 195 -9.70 -12.17 -29.25
C VAL A 195 -9.55 -10.65 -29.23
N ASN A 196 -8.81 -10.08 -30.20
CA ASN A 196 -8.52 -8.64 -30.23
C ASN A 196 -9.63 -7.76 -30.84
N ASN A 197 -10.66 -8.36 -31.48
CA ASN A 197 -11.70 -7.62 -32.21
C ASN A 197 -12.40 -6.58 -31.33
N SER A 198 -12.76 -6.91 -30.09
CA SER A 198 -13.47 -5.95 -29.23
C SER A 198 -12.65 -4.68 -28.97
N SER A 199 -11.34 -4.82 -28.72
CA SER A 199 -10.46 -3.67 -28.48
C SER A 199 -10.19 -2.91 -29.78
N ARG A 200 -9.93 -3.62 -30.89
CA ARG A 200 -9.74 -2.99 -32.22
C ARG A 200 -10.98 -2.21 -32.66
N ALA A 201 -12.17 -2.78 -32.53
CA ALA A 201 -13.42 -2.12 -32.91
C ALA A 201 -13.65 -0.82 -32.13
N LEU A 202 -13.30 -0.79 -30.83
CA LEU A 202 -13.37 0.44 -30.05
C LEU A 202 -12.38 1.50 -30.55
N VAL A 203 -11.14 1.11 -30.84
CA VAL A 203 -10.11 2.04 -31.34
C VAL A 203 -10.51 2.65 -32.68
N GLU A 204 -11.02 1.83 -33.61
CA GLU A 204 -11.50 2.32 -34.91
C GLU A 204 -12.74 3.23 -34.76
N TRP A 205 -13.69 2.87 -33.88
CA TRP A 205 -14.82 3.75 -33.58
C TRP A 205 -14.40 5.09 -33.00
N LEU A 206 -13.39 5.12 -32.11
CA LEU A 206 -12.84 6.36 -31.53
C LEU A 206 -12.15 7.22 -32.58
N ARG A 207 -11.47 6.60 -33.55
CA ARG A 207 -10.85 7.27 -34.70
C ARG A 207 -11.92 7.96 -35.55
N ASP A 208 -12.95 7.23 -35.96
CA ASP A 208 -14.03 7.76 -36.79
C ASP A 208 -14.80 8.88 -36.07
N SER A 209 -15.03 8.73 -34.76
CA SER A 209 -15.76 9.71 -33.94
C SER A 209 -15.01 11.04 -33.77
N GLN A 210 -13.70 11.12 -34.09
CA GLN A 210 -12.97 12.41 -34.06
C GLN A 210 -13.54 13.44 -35.03
N HIS A 211 -14.20 12.99 -36.10
CA HIS A 211 -14.72 13.87 -37.16
C HIS A 211 -16.17 14.32 -36.93
N HIS A 212 -16.86 13.77 -35.92
CA HIS A 212 -18.32 13.88 -35.81
C HIS A 212 -18.83 14.68 -34.60
N ASP A 213 -18.07 14.82 -33.50
CA ASP A 213 -18.53 15.49 -32.27
C ASP A 213 -17.65 16.67 -31.82
N LEU A 214 -18.24 17.56 -31.01
CA LEU A 214 -17.56 18.66 -30.31
C LEU A 214 -16.32 18.14 -29.55
N PRO A 215 -15.23 18.93 -29.44
CA PRO A 215 -13.96 18.48 -28.86
C PRO A 215 -14.12 18.15 -27.37
N GLN A 216 -14.36 16.88 -27.06
CA GLN A 216 -14.27 16.34 -25.70
C GLN A 216 -12.85 15.87 -25.44
N SER A 217 -12.31 16.25 -24.27
CA SER A 217 -10.97 15.85 -23.86
C SER A 217 -10.93 14.34 -23.62
N ARG A 218 -9.96 13.65 -24.22
CA ARG A 218 -9.84 12.19 -24.16
C ARG A 218 -8.67 11.79 -23.28
N LEU A 219 -8.93 10.98 -22.26
CA LEU A 219 -7.92 10.41 -21.38
C LEU A 219 -7.89 8.91 -21.60
N LEU A 220 -6.75 8.38 -22.04
CA LEU A 220 -6.58 6.96 -22.30
C LEU A 220 -5.99 6.26 -21.09
N PHE A 221 -6.58 5.14 -20.71
CA PHE A 221 -6.12 4.29 -19.63
C PHE A 221 -5.75 2.93 -20.19
N THR A 222 -4.57 2.45 -19.83
CA THR A 222 -4.08 1.11 -20.14
C THR A 222 -3.59 0.47 -18.85
N HIS A 223 -3.50 -0.87 -18.80
CA HIS A 223 -2.81 -1.52 -17.69
C HIS A 223 -1.30 -1.43 -17.90
N VAL A 224 -0.80 -2.09 -18.96
CA VAL A 224 0.64 -2.08 -19.32
C VAL A 224 1.05 -0.71 -19.89
N PRO A 225 2.22 -0.16 -19.50
CA PRO A 225 2.74 1.09 -20.02
C PRO A 225 3.00 1.09 -21.52
N MET A 226 2.91 2.26 -22.15
CA MET A 226 3.24 2.42 -23.57
C MET A 226 4.73 2.23 -23.84
N TRP A 227 5.04 1.79 -25.06
CA TRP A 227 6.40 1.54 -25.49
C TRP A 227 7.26 2.80 -25.40
N ARG A 228 8.49 2.63 -24.91
CA ARG A 228 9.54 3.63 -24.98
C ARG A 228 10.90 3.00 -25.29
N PRO A 229 11.87 3.77 -25.81
CA PRO A 229 13.24 3.31 -25.97
C PRO A 229 13.86 2.82 -24.65
N GLU A 230 14.80 1.89 -24.74
CA GLU A 230 15.53 1.42 -23.57
C GLU A 230 16.33 2.54 -22.91
N GLY A 231 16.34 2.59 -21.59
CA GLY A 231 17.06 3.62 -20.83
C GLY A 231 16.34 4.97 -20.71
N THR A 232 15.12 5.10 -21.25
CA THR A 232 14.33 6.32 -21.10
C THR A 232 13.95 6.56 -19.64
N ASN A 233 14.32 7.74 -19.13
CA ASN A 233 14.16 8.09 -17.72
C ASN A 233 12.68 8.31 -17.36
N CYS A 234 12.27 7.78 -16.20
CA CYS A 234 10.91 7.87 -15.67
C CYS A 234 10.57 9.17 -14.93
N GLY A 235 11.54 10.07 -14.82
CA GLY A 235 11.40 11.28 -14.01
C GLY A 235 11.68 11.05 -12.52
N PRO A 236 11.56 12.12 -11.73
CA PRO A 236 12.10 12.19 -10.37
C PRO A 236 11.28 11.45 -9.31
N LEU A 237 10.08 10.96 -9.64
CA LEU A 237 9.18 10.31 -8.69
C LEU A 237 9.39 8.80 -8.57
N ARG A 238 10.20 8.21 -9.46
CA ARG A 238 10.54 6.79 -9.43
C ARG A 238 11.38 6.46 -8.18
N GLN A 239 11.06 5.36 -7.53
CA GLN A 239 11.69 4.89 -6.28
C GLN A 239 12.66 3.72 -6.49
N GLY A 240 12.49 2.97 -7.57
CA GLY A 240 13.29 1.82 -7.92
C GLY A 240 14.76 2.17 -8.17
N GLU A 241 15.62 1.16 -8.06
CA GLU A 241 17.07 1.29 -8.27
C GLU A 241 17.40 1.80 -9.68
N PHE A 242 16.65 1.36 -10.69
CA PHE A 242 16.82 1.77 -12.07
C PHE A 242 15.96 2.99 -12.37
N PRO A 243 16.49 4.07 -12.98
CA PRO A 243 15.71 5.26 -13.30
C PRO A 243 14.79 5.10 -14.54
N TYR A 244 14.67 3.90 -15.08
CA TYR A 244 13.95 3.57 -16.32
C TYR A 244 13.25 2.20 -16.21
N LEU A 245 12.34 1.91 -17.15
CA LEU A 245 11.73 0.58 -17.32
C LEU A 245 12.76 -0.38 -17.94
N ARG A 246 12.83 -1.61 -17.41
CA ARG A 246 13.84 -2.59 -17.81
C ARG A 246 13.53 -3.30 -19.14
N ASN A 247 12.37 -3.01 -19.76
CA ASN A 247 11.91 -3.58 -21.02
C ASN A 247 11.98 -5.13 -21.07
N ARG A 248 11.67 -5.77 -19.94
CA ARG A 248 11.65 -7.23 -19.82
C ARG A 248 10.37 -7.78 -20.42
N ARG A 249 10.47 -9.01 -20.91
CA ARG A 249 9.35 -9.78 -21.44
C ARG A 249 9.49 -11.23 -20.99
N GLY A 250 8.37 -11.87 -20.69
CA GLY A 250 8.35 -13.28 -20.37
C GLY A 250 6.96 -13.87 -20.50
N TYR A 251 6.80 -15.07 -19.95
CA TYR A 251 5.50 -15.71 -19.89
C TYR A 251 4.56 -14.88 -18.99
N GLN A 252 3.42 -14.45 -19.53
CA GLN A 252 2.37 -13.69 -18.85
C GLN A 252 2.78 -12.33 -18.24
N PHE A 253 3.93 -11.76 -18.60
CA PHE A 253 4.27 -10.38 -18.19
C PHE A 253 5.07 -9.65 -19.26
N ARG A 254 4.94 -8.32 -19.28
CA ARG A 254 5.73 -7.45 -20.14
C ARG A 254 5.79 -6.03 -19.58
N ASP A 255 6.99 -5.48 -19.41
CA ASP A 255 7.16 -4.14 -18.82
C ASP A 255 6.54 -3.00 -19.68
N GLN A 256 6.26 -3.22 -20.97
CA GLN A 256 5.69 -2.20 -21.88
C GLN A 256 5.04 -2.82 -23.13
N LEU A 257 4.06 -2.14 -23.73
CA LEU A 257 3.43 -2.49 -25.01
C LEU A 257 4.45 -2.55 -26.18
N PHE A 258 4.02 -3.08 -27.32
CA PHE A 258 4.81 -2.96 -28.55
C PHE A 258 4.76 -1.52 -29.11
N GLU A 259 5.82 -1.14 -29.83
CA GLU A 259 5.96 0.17 -30.47
C GLU A 259 4.83 0.43 -31.47
N ASN A 260 4.53 -0.56 -32.33
CA ASN A 260 3.45 -0.46 -33.30
C ASN A 260 2.06 -0.33 -32.65
N THR A 261 1.81 -1.05 -31.54
CA THR A 261 0.58 -0.89 -30.74
C THR A 261 0.49 0.52 -30.18
N THR A 262 1.58 1.03 -29.62
CA THR A 262 1.64 2.38 -29.04
C THR A 262 1.33 3.44 -30.11
N GLN A 263 2.02 3.40 -31.26
CA GLN A 263 1.78 4.33 -32.35
C GLN A 263 0.35 4.23 -32.89
N TYR A 264 -0.17 3.01 -33.10
CA TYR A 264 -1.54 2.77 -33.54
C TYR A 264 -2.57 3.44 -32.62
N LEU A 265 -2.42 3.29 -31.29
CA LEU A 265 -3.33 3.87 -30.31
C LEU A 265 -3.25 5.40 -30.27
N LEU A 266 -2.03 5.94 -30.27
CA LEU A 266 -1.81 7.39 -30.22
C LEU A 266 -2.37 8.09 -31.47
N ASP A 267 -2.11 7.55 -32.66
CA ASP A 267 -2.61 8.11 -33.92
C ASP A 267 -4.14 7.97 -34.04
N ALA A 268 -4.72 6.86 -33.59
CA ALA A 268 -6.16 6.63 -33.67
C ALA A 268 -6.98 7.46 -32.67
N ILE A 269 -6.53 7.50 -31.41
CA ILE A 269 -7.32 8.04 -30.30
C ILE A 269 -7.02 9.54 -30.12
N GLN A 270 -5.77 9.93 -30.34
CA GLN A 270 -5.20 11.26 -30.06
C GLN A 270 -5.58 11.75 -28.64
N PRO A 271 -5.21 11.00 -27.58
CA PRO A 271 -5.56 11.36 -26.21
C PRO A 271 -4.76 12.58 -25.74
N ASP A 272 -5.33 13.34 -24.80
CA ASP A 272 -4.66 14.47 -24.14
C ASP A 272 -3.67 13.99 -23.06
N ALA A 273 -3.89 12.79 -22.51
CA ALA A 273 -2.94 12.09 -21.66
C ALA A 273 -3.21 10.58 -21.63
N VAL A 274 -2.19 9.84 -21.23
CA VAL A 274 -2.25 8.39 -21.02
C VAL A 274 -1.98 8.09 -19.54
N PHE A 275 -2.71 7.14 -18.96
CA PHE A 275 -2.49 6.67 -17.60
C PHE A 275 -2.31 5.15 -17.61
N SER A 276 -1.25 4.66 -16.98
CA SER A 276 -0.89 3.23 -16.93
C SER A 276 -0.58 2.74 -15.52
N GLY A 277 -0.47 1.42 -15.33
CA GLY A 277 -0.05 0.72 -14.10
C GLY A 277 1.08 -0.29 -14.38
N ASP A 278 1.01 -1.49 -13.81
CA ASP A 278 1.85 -2.70 -14.07
C ASP A 278 3.35 -2.60 -13.69
N ASP A 279 4.04 -1.47 -13.92
CA ASP A 279 5.45 -1.31 -13.52
C ASP A 279 5.63 -1.16 -12.00
N HIS A 280 4.54 -1.05 -11.25
CA HIS A 280 4.44 -0.86 -9.80
C HIS A 280 5.08 0.44 -9.25
N ASP A 281 5.84 1.18 -10.05
CA ASP A 281 6.49 2.43 -9.67
C ASP A 281 6.01 3.60 -10.52
N THR A 282 6.14 4.81 -9.97
CA THR A 282 5.73 6.02 -10.69
C THR A 282 6.68 6.31 -11.84
N CYS A 283 6.12 6.60 -13.01
CA CYS A 283 6.90 6.97 -14.18
C CYS A 283 6.16 8.01 -15.03
N THR A 284 6.88 8.97 -15.60
CA THR A 284 6.35 9.95 -16.55
C THR A 284 7.15 9.91 -17.84
N MET A 285 6.44 9.86 -18.97
CA MET A 285 7.02 9.77 -20.30
C MET A 285 6.27 10.66 -21.28
N GLU A 286 6.97 11.25 -22.24
CA GLU A 286 6.40 12.03 -23.34
C GLU A 286 6.43 11.20 -24.63
N HIS A 287 5.26 11.02 -25.25
CA HIS A 287 5.13 10.34 -26.54
C HIS A 287 4.82 11.36 -27.63
N SER A 288 5.47 11.24 -28.79
CA SER A 288 5.15 12.08 -29.94
C SER A 288 4.05 11.43 -30.78
N ILE A 289 3.12 12.24 -31.28
CA ILE A 289 2.07 11.86 -32.22
C ILE A 289 2.36 12.60 -33.54
N PRO A 290 3.19 12.04 -34.44
CA PRO A 290 3.66 12.74 -35.62
C PRO A 290 2.54 13.15 -36.58
N SER A 291 1.45 12.38 -36.62
CA SER A 291 0.29 12.63 -37.48
C SER A 291 -0.38 14.00 -37.22
N ILE A 292 -0.26 14.54 -36.02
CA ILE A 292 -0.81 15.85 -35.63
C ILE A 292 0.24 16.81 -35.05
N GLY A 293 1.52 16.40 -35.01
CA GLY A 293 2.62 17.23 -34.50
C GLY A 293 2.49 17.60 -33.02
N ARG A 294 1.84 16.74 -32.20
CA ARG A 294 1.59 16.97 -30.76
C ARG A 294 2.32 15.93 -29.93
N ASN A 295 2.75 16.30 -28.73
CA ASN A 295 3.23 15.33 -27.73
C ASN A 295 2.14 15.07 -26.68
N VAL A 296 2.12 13.86 -26.14
CA VAL A 296 1.22 13.44 -25.08
C VAL A 296 2.00 12.85 -23.91
N THR A 297 1.66 13.28 -22.71
CA THR A 297 2.26 12.74 -21.49
C THR A 297 1.56 11.45 -21.08
N GLU A 298 2.35 10.42 -20.81
CA GLU A 298 1.94 9.21 -20.10
C GLU A 298 2.35 9.30 -18.62
N TYR A 299 1.41 8.96 -17.74
CA TYR A 299 1.61 8.84 -16.30
C TYR A 299 1.37 7.39 -15.87
N THR A 300 2.45 6.67 -15.56
CA THR A 300 2.37 5.37 -14.90
C THR A 300 2.19 5.58 -13.40
N ILE A 301 1.06 5.11 -12.87
CA ILE A 301 0.69 5.19 -11.45
C ILE A 301 1.37 4.02 -10.74
N GLY A 302 2.12 4.30 -9.66
CA GLY A 302 2.74 3.23 -8.89
C GLY A 302 1.74 2.45 -8.04
N ALA A 303 2.11 1.22 -7.69
CA ALA A 303 1.26 0.24 -7.01
C ALA A 303 0.69 0.74 -5.68
N PHE A 304 -0.55 0.39 -5.42
CA PHE A 304 -1.25 0.67 -4.16
C PHE A 304 -0.90 -0.36 -3.07
N GLY A 305 -0.48 -1.57 -3.47
CA GLY A 305 0.05 -2.60 -2.60
C GLY A 305 1.47 -2.29 -2.12
N TRP A 306 1.71 -2.40 -0.81
CA TRP A 306 3.06 -2.25 -0.26
C TRP A 306 3.96 -3.48 -0.47
N ALA A 307 3.38 -4.57 -0.96
CA ALA A 307 4.09 -5.81 -1.25
C ALA A 307 4.62 -5.86 -2.70
N SER A 308 4.26 -4.91 -3.55
CA SER A 308 4.55 -4.90 -5.00
C SER A 308 6.01 -4.57 -5.38
N GLY A 309 6.97 -4.72 -4.47
CA GLY A 309 8.40 -4.56 -4.75
C GLY A 309 8.92 -3.11 -4.76
N VAL A 310 8.06 -2.11 -4.56
CA VAL A 310 8.45 -0.71 -4.37
C VAL A 310 8.50 -0.32 -2.89
N PRO A 311 9.39 0.61 -2.48
CA PRO A 311 9.53 0.98 -1.07
C PRO A 311 8.27 1.59 -0.46
N ILE A 312 7.58 2.47 -1.19
CA ILE A 312 6.39 3.19 -0.72
C ILE A 312 5.30 3.07 -1.78
N ALA A 313 4.16 2.50 -1.41
CA ALA A 313 2.99 2.43 -2.29
C ALA A 313 2.44 3.83 -2.60
N SER A 314 1.77 3.97 -3.74
CA SER A 314 1.26 5.25 -4.24
C SER A 314 -0.14 5.13 -4.86
N TYR A 315 -0.71 6.29 -5.19
CA TYR A 315 -1.96 6.44 -5.94
C TYR A 315 -2.00 7.80 -6.64
N GLY A 316 -2.87 7.94 -7.64
CA GLY A 316 -3.10 9.18 -8.34
C GLY A 316 -4.36 9.91 -7.85
N LEU A 317 -4.28 11.24 -7.74
CA LEU A 317 -5.43 12.12 -7.61
C LEU A 317 -5.57 12.95 -8.89
N LEU A 318 -6.61 12.67 -9.66
CA LEU A 318 -6.92 13.33 -10.93
C LEU A 318 -8.06 14.33 -10.73
N THR A 319 -7.80 15.59 -11.06
CA THR A 319 -8.81 16.65 -11.13
C THR A 319 -9.14 16.91 -12.60
N LEU A 320 -10.43 16.91 -12.93
CA LEU A 320 -10.97 17.18 -14.26
C LEU A 320 -11.66 18.55 -14.27
N HIS A 321 -11.26 19.41 -15.21
CA HIS A 321 -11.78 20.78 -15.39
C HIS A 321 -12.69 20.86 -16.62
N SER A 322 -13.81 21.58 -16.49
CA SER A 322 -14.75 21.80 -17.61
C SER A 322 -14.04 22.41 -18.82
N SER A 323 -14.38 21.95 -20.03
CA SER A 323 -13.77 22.43 -21.29
C SER A 323 -13.89 23.95 -21.49
N ALA A 324 -14.95 24.58 -20.94
CA ALA A 324 -15.13 26.04 -20.98
C ALA A 324 -14.05 26.79 -20.18
N ALA A 325 -13.67 26.25 -19.01
CA ALA A 325 -12.64 26.85 -18.15
C ALA A 325 -11.27 26.85 -18.81
N ASN A 326 -10.96 25.81 -19.59
CA ASN A 326 -9.68 25.71 -20.30
C ASN A 326 -9.58 26.71 -21.45
N ALA A 327 -10.70 27.01 -22.15
CA ALA A 327 -10.73 28.02 -23.19
C ALA A 327 -10.42 29.43 -22.66
N ALA A 328 -10.69 29.68 -21.37
CA ALA A 328 -10.40 30.96 -20.72
C ALA A 328 -8.96 31.07 -20.19
N THR A 329 -8.29 29.95 -19.84
CA THR A 329 -6.99 29.99 -19.13
C THR A 329 -5.82 29.30 -19.85
N ASP A 330 -6.02 28.68 -21.02
CA ASP A 330 -4.97 27.94 -21.77
C ASP A 330 -4.24 26.90 -20.90
N THR A 331 -4.99 26.25 -20.01
CA THR A 331 -4.50 25.20 -19.11
C THR A 331 -5.01 23.83 -19.54
N LEU A 332 -4.24 22.77 -19.25
CA LEU A 332 -4.69 21.39 -19.42
C LEU A 332 -6.06 21.18 -18.76
N SER A 333 -6.92 20.41 -19.46
CA SER A 333 -8.26 20.05 -19.00
C SER A 333 -8.28 19.15 -17.77
N PHE A 334 -7.11 18.70 -17.31
CA PHE A 334 -6.95 17.88 -16.14
C PHE A 334 -5.65 18.24 -15.41
N LYS A 335 -5.56 17.83 -14.15
CA LYS A 335 -4.33 17.86 -13.35
C LYS A 335 -4.18 16.58 -12.55
N LEU A 336 -2.95 16.05 -12.49
CA LEU A 336 -2.63 14.85 -11.73
C LEU A 336 -1.69 15.20 -10.56
N GLN A 337 -1.96 14.61 -9.40
CA GLN A 337 -1.06 14.59 -8.25
C GLN A 337 -0.72 13.14 -7.90
N ASN A 338 0.56 12.79 -7.89
CA ASN A 338 1.02 11.54 -7.30
C ASN A 338 1.03 11.66 -5.77
N CYS A 339 0.49 10.65 -5.10
CA CYS A 339 0.37 10.60 -3.65
C CYS A 339 0.99 9.32 -3.11
N TYR A 340 1.69 9.42 -1.98
CA TYR A 340 2.32 8.27 -1.32
C TYR A 340 1.55 7.84 -0.08
N LEU A 341 1.48 6.53 0.13
CA LEU A 341 0.93 5.90 1.31
C LEU A 341 2.01 5.72 2.40
N PRO A 342 1.64 5.28 3.63
CA PRO A 342 2.63 5.02 4.66
C PRO A 342 3.65 3.94 4.28
N TYR A 343 4.92 4.15 4.67
CA TYR A 343 5.98 3.16 4.52
C TYR A 343 5.82 2.04 5.56
N GLN A 344 5.20 0.93 5.17
CA GLN A 344 4.80 -0.14 6.10
C GLN A 344 5.99 -0.80 6.81
N LEU A 345 7.07 -1.10 6.10
CA LEU A 345 8.29 -1.64 6.72
C LEU A 345 8.90 -0.65 7.72
N GLY A 346 8.76 0.66 7.49
CA GLY A 346 9.18 1.69 8.43
C GLY A 346 8.39 1.63 9.73
N ILE A 347 7.07 1.45 9.65
CA ILE A 347 6.19 1.29 10.82
C ILE A 347 6.62 0.07 11.64
N TYR A 348 6.85 -1.08 10.99
CA TYR A 348 7.33 -2.29 11.66
C TYR A 348 8.72 -2.12 12.29
N LYS A 349 9.66 -1.44 11.61
CA LYS A 349 10.97 -1.09 12.19
C LYS A 349 10.81 -0.22 13.43
N CYS A 350 9.90 0.75 13.42
CA CYS A 350 9.59 1.56 14.60
C CYS A 350 9.05 0.72 15.76
N TYR A 351 8.16 -0.25 15.50
CA TYR A 351 7.66 -1.18 16.52
C TYR A 351 8.77 -2.06 17.10
N ALA A 352 9.63 -2.62 16.25
CA ALA A 352 10.75 -3.42 16.69
C ALA A 352 11.72 -2.61 17.58
N ALA A 353 12.06 -1.38 17.16
CA ALA A 353 12.89 -0.48 17.95
C ALA A 353 12.26 -0.11 19.30
N ALA A 354 10.95 0.21 19.31
CA ALA A 354 10.19 0.50 20.52
C ALA A 354 10.13 -0.70 21.47
N PHE A 355 10.05 -1.93 20.94
CA PHE A 355 10.10 -3.17 21.71
C PHE A 355 11.46 -3.37 22.39
N VAL A 356 12.55 -3.24 21.64
CA VAL A 356 13.90 -3.30 22.19
C VAL A 356 14.11 -2.23 23.28
N LEU A 357 13.69 -0.99 23.02
CA LEU A 357 13.77 0.09 24.00
C LEU A 357 12.96 -0.22 25.27
N THR A 358 11.75 -0.77 25.13
CA THR A 358 10.91 -1.19 26.27
C THR A 358 11.64 -2.23 27.13
N LEU A 359 12.29 -3.23 26.52
CA LEU A 359 13.07 -4.25 27.24
C LEU A 359 14.25 -3.63 27.99
N LEU A 360 14.98 -2.69 27.37
CA LEU A 360 16.10 -1.99 28.00
C LEU A 360 15.64 -1.16 29.21
N VAL A 361 14.54 -0.41 29.08
CA VAL A 361 13.95 0.37 30.16
C VAL A 361 13.54 -0.53 31.34
N VAL A 362 12.89 -1.66 31.05
CA VAL A 362 12.49 -2.64 32.07
C VAL A 362 13.73 -3.25 32.77
N ALA A 363 14.76 -3.61 32.01
CA ALA A 363 15.99 -4.18 32.55
C ALA A 363 16.74 -3.18 33.45
N LEU A 364 16.86 -1.93 33.01
CA LEU A 364 17.47 -0.83 33.78
C LEU A 364 16.68 -0.57 35.07
N TYR A 365 15.35 -0.51 34.98
CA TYR A 365 14.48 -0.34 36.16
C TYR A 365 14.68 -1.49 37.17
N CYS A 366 14.70 -2.74 36.69
CA CYS A 366 14.93 -3.91 37.55
C CYS A 366 16.32 -3.89 38.21
N ARG A 367 17.36 -3.48 37.46
CA ARG A 367 18.73 -3.32 37.98
C ARG A 367 18.82 -2.24 39.05
N MET A 368 18.21 -1.07 38.81
CA MET A 368 18.16 0.04 39.78
C MET A 368 17.39 -0.35 41.05
N ALA A 369 16.24 -1.00 40.91
CA ALA A 369 15.47 -1.49 42.05
C ALA A 369 16.27 -2.51 42.88
N SER A 370 17.00 -3.43 42.21
CA SER A 370 17.85 -4.41 42.88
C SER A 370 19.02 -3.76 43.63
N ARG A 371 19.68 -2.75 43.03
CA ARG A 371 20.75 -1.98 43.68
C ARG A 371 20.25 -1.26 44.93
N ARG A 372 19.09 -0.60 44.87
CA ARG A 372 18.46 0.08 46.02
C ARG A 372 18.10 -0.88 47.16
N MET A 373 17.75 -2.13 46.84
CA MET A 373 17.53 -3.16 47.87
C MET A 373 18.84 -3.62 48.50
N SER A 374 19.89 -3.81 47.70
CA SER A 374 21.22 -4.21 48.20
C SER A 374 21.84 -3.15 49.11
N THR A 375 21.71 -1.85 48.78
CA THR A 375 22.20 -0.77 49.64
C THR A 375 21.40 -0.63 50.92
N ARG A 376 20.07 -0.85 50.88
CA ARG A 376 19.25 -0.91 52.09
C ARG A 376 19.64 -2.08 53.00
N HIS A 377 19.92 -3.25 52.44
CA HIS A 377 20.32 -4.42 53.24
C HIS A 377 21.67 -4.20 53.92
N ASN A 378 22.68 -3.68 53.21
CA ASN A 378 23.98 -3.37 53.80
C ASN A 378 23.88 -2.31 54.92
N ASN A 379 23.10 -1.24 54.73
CA ASN A 379 22.88 -0.25 55.79
C ASN A 379 22.08 -0.79 56.99
N SER A 380 21.31 -1.86 56.82
CA SER A 380 20.57 -2.50 57.92
C SER A 380 21.49 -3.42 58.74
N ASP A 381 22.40 -4.12 58.07
CA ASP A 381 23.36 -5.01 58.71
C ASP A 381 24.44 -4.23 59.49
N ASP A 382 24.91 -3.09 58.97
CA ASP A 382 25.86 -2.21 59.70
C ASP A 382 25.22 -1.59 60.97
N GLY A 383 23.91 -1.35 60.96
CA GLY A 383 23.16 -0.89 62.14
C GLY A 383 22.94 -1.98 63.20
N LEU A 384 22.96 -3.26 62.81
CA LEU A 384 22.80 -4.39 63.74
C LEU A 384 24.14 -4.88 64.29
N ILE A 385 25.24 -4.67 63.57
CA ILE A 385 26.60 -5.08 63.99
C ILE A 385 27.21 -4.11 65.02
N SER A 386 26.70 -2.89 65.15
CA SER A 386 27.16 -1.93 66.17
C SER A 386 26.80 -2.31 67.63
N HIS A 387 26.06 -3.39 67.86
CA HIS A 387 25.62 -3.79 69.22
C HIS A 387 26.09 -5.16 69.71
N PHE A 388 26.97 -5.87 68.98
CA PHE A 388 27.52 -7.14 69.47
C PHE A 388 29.05 -7.17 69.36
N VAL A 389 29.70 -6.80 70.47
CA VAL A 389 31.13 -7.06 70.70
C VAL A 389 31.30 -8.41 71.40
N GLN A 390 32.18 -9.23 70.80
CA GLN A 390 32.96 -10.36 71.33
C GLN A 390 32.30 -11.69 71.72
N SER A 391 32.49 -12.69 70.86
CA SER A 391 33.21 -13.92 71.24
C SER A 391 33.82 -14.58 70.00
N GLN A 392 35.14 -14.74 69.96
CA GLN A 392 35.85 -15.40 68.87
C GLN A 392 35.76 -16.93 68.99
N LEU A 393 35.23 -17.57 67.96
CA LEU A 393 35.54 -18.96 67.60
C LEU A 393 35.82 -19.00 66.08
N PRO A 394 36.83 -19.76 65.61
CA PRO A 394 37.15 -19.82 64.18
C PRO A 394 36.08 -20.64 63.43
N PRO A 395 35.65 -20.21 62.22
CA PRO A 395 34.65 -20.94 61.44
C PRO A 395 35.26 -22.14 60.70
N PRO A 396 34.47 -23.20 60.43
CA PRO A 396 34.93 -24.33 59.64
C PRO A 396 35.09 -23.95 58.16
N VAL A 397 36.04 -24.62 57.50
CA VAL A 397 36.31 -24.48 56.07
C VAL A 397 35.16 -25.08 55.27
N SER A 398 34.24 -24.26 54.80
CA SER A 398 33.28 -24.65 53.77
C SER A 398 32.94 -23.49 52.85
N VAL A 399 33.27 -23.68 51.57
CA VAL A 399 32.80 -23.02 50.33
C VAL A 399 32.48 -21.52 50.42
N ALA A 400 33.28 -20.72 49.72
CA ALA A 400 33.16 -19.26 49.61
C ALA A 400 31.70 -18.77 49.44
N PRO A 401 31.12 -18.07 50.44
CA PRO A 401 29.74 -17.54 50.41
C PRO A 401 29.48 -16.57 49.25
N SER A 402 30.54 -16.02 48.66
CA SER A 402 30.49 -15.02 47.60
C SER A 402 30.04 -15.58 46.24
N TYR A 403 30.19 -16.88 46.00
CA TYR A 403 29.75 -17.52 44.76
C TYR A 403 28.24 -17.82 44.78
N ILE A 404 27.74 -18.38 45.89
CA ILE A 404 26.31 -18.69 46.09
C ILE A 404 25.46 -17.41 46.12
N LYS A 405 25.91 -16.34 46.79
CA LYS A 405 25.21 -15.05 46.80
C LYS A 405 25.12 -14.40 45.41
N ARG A 406 26.18 -14.49 44.59
CA ARG A 406 26.19 -13.97 43.21
C ARG A 406 25.27 -14.77 42.28
N HIS A 407 25.24 -16.09 42.43
CA HIS A 407 24.36 -16.96 41.63
C HIS A 407 22.88 -16.75 42.00
N ALA A 408 22.54 -16.71 43.29
CA ALA A 408 21.18 -16.42 43.77
C ALA A 408 20.68 -15.02 43.38
N ALA A 409 21.55 -14.01 43.41
CA ALA A 409 21.23 -12.66 42.93
C ALA A 409 20.98 -12.62 41.41
N ARG A 410 21.79 -13.33 40.61
CA ARG A 410 21.58 -13.46 39.15
C ARG A 410 20.26 -14.19 38.84
N LEU A 411 19.97 -15.31 39.51
CA LEU A 411 18.68 -16.01 39.36
C LEU A 411 17.48 -15.15 39.81
N GLY A 412 17.62 -14.38 40.89
CA GLY A 412 16.58 -13.45 41.36
C GLY A 412 16.31 -12.29 40.41
N ILE A 413 17.34 -11.80 39.70
CA ILE A 413 17.21 -10.79 38.65
C ILE A 413 16.53 -11.39 37.42
N ILE A 414 16.96 -12.58 36.97
CA ILE A 414 16.34 -13.30 35.84
C ILE A 414 14.86 -13.56 36.11
N ARG A 415 14.49 -14.05 37.31
CA ARG A 415 13.09 -14.29 37.69
C ARG A 415 12.24 -13.01 37.70
N ARG A 416 12.81 -11.87 38.11
CA ARG A 416 12.11 -10.57 38.11
C ARG A 416 11.99 -9.98 36.71
N VAL A 417 13.01 -10.10 35.87
CA VAL A 417 12.95 -9.71 34.45
C VAL A 417 11.88 -10.54 33.76
N ILE A 418 11.88 -11.87 33.92
CA ILE A 418 10.83 -12.74 33.36
C ILE A 418 9.44 -12.33 33.86
N CYS A 419 9.27 -12.02 35.14
CA CYS A 419 7.97 -11.62 35.68
C CYS A 419 7.49 -10.27 35.11
N VAL A 420 8.37 -9.28 34.95
CA VAL A 420 8.00 -7.96 34.38
C VAL A 420 7.86 -8.01 32.87
N THR A 421 8.69 -8.79 32.17
CA THR A 421 8.52 -9.05 30.73
C THR A 421 7.24 -9.82 30.47
N LYS A 422 6.86 -10.78 31.34
CA LYS A 422 5.55 -11.43 31.29
C LYS A 422 4.44 -10.40 31.47
N ASP A 423 4.55 -9.45 32.40
CA ASP A 423 3.56 -8.36 32.57
C ASP A 423 3.51 -7.39 31.38
N VAL A 424 4.61 -7.19 30.65
CA VAL A 424 4.68 -6.33 29.45
C VAL A 424 4.15 -7.08 28.23
N VAL A 425 4.50 -8.35 28.03
CA VAL A 425 3.96 -9.22 26.97
C VAL A 425 2.46 -9.44 27.20
N VAL A 426 2.00 -9.62 28.44
CA VAL A 426 0.57 -9.69 28.82
C VAL A 426 -0.16 -8.37 28.62
N VAL A 427 0.52 -7.28 28.22
CA VAL A 427 -0.16 -6.04 27.87
C VAL A 427 0.04 -5.66 26.41
N ALA A 428 1.25 -5.77 25.88
CA ALA A 428 1.51 -5.52 24.47
C ALA A 428 0.79 -6.55 23.59
N LEU A 429 0.81 -7.84 23.95
CA LEU A 429 0.16 -8.89 23.16
C LEU A 429 -1.36 -8.80 23.24
N PRO A 430 -2.02 -8.67 24.41
CA PRO A 430 -3.47 -8.50 24.48
C PRO A 430 -3.95 -7.11 24.06
N ALA A 431 -3.15 -6.04 24.17
CA ALA A 431 -3.52 -4.76 23.57
C ALA A 431 -3.38 -4.78 22.06
N TYR A 432 -2.37 -5.47 21.50
CA TYR A 432 -2.24 -5.69 20.06
C TYR A 432 -3.34 -6.63 19.53
N ILE A 433 -3.64 -7.71 20.25
CA ILE A 433 -4.75 -8.64 19.94
C ILE A 433 -6.10 -7.95 20.13
N ALA A 434 -6.34 -7.20 21.21
CA ALA A 434 -7.58 -6.46 21.41
C ALA A 434 -7.72 -5.31 20.41
N PHE A 435 -6.62 -4.64 20.04
CA PHE A 435 -6.60 -3.66 18.95
C PHE A 435 -6.93 -4.32 17.60
N ILE A 436 -6.42 -5.53 17.35
CA ILE A 436 -6.79 -6.31 16.18
C ILE A 436 -8.28 -6.68 16.24
N LEU A 437 -8.78 -7.22 17.36
CA LEU A 437 -10.17 -7.66 17.50
C LEU A 437 -11.19 -6.51 17.50
N LEU A 438 -10.84 -5.34 18.04
CA LEU A 438 -11.72 -4.15 18.06
C LEU A 438 -11.79 -3.42 16.72
N PHE A 439 -10.75 -3.50 15.88
CA PHE A 439 -10.69 -2.79 14.60
C PHE A 439 -10.76 -3.69 13.35
N TYR A 440 -10.75 -5.02 13.49
CA TYR A 440 -10.84 -5.97 12.36
C TYR A 440 -12.02 -6.95 12.40
N ILE A 441 -12.97 -6.78 13.32
CA ILE A 441 -14.25 -7.51 13.32
C ILE A 441 -15.42 -6.62 12.85
N VAL A 442 -15.13 -5.41 12.33
CA VAL A 442 -16.11 -4.50 11.71
C VAL A 442 -15.63 -4.12 10.33
#